data_AF-A0A7H1J4R4-F1
#
_entry.id   AF-A0A7H1J4R4-F1
#
_cell.length_a   1.000
_cell.length_b   1.000
_cell.length_c   1.000
_cell.angle_alpha   90.00
_cell.angle_beta   90.00
_cell.angle_gamma   90.00
#
_symmetry.space_group_name_H-M   'P 1'
#
loop_
_entity.id
_entity.type
_entity.pdbx_description
1 polymer ?
#
loop_
_entity_poly.entity_id
_entity_poly.type
_entity_poly.pdbx_seq_one_letter_code
_entity_poly.pdbx_strand_id
1 'polypeptide(L)'
;MTRPFNILLIAIGAITLAGCQNLNQQSATGQPCTTVAPCNGNVVGSPSSPYTQTGSPNTNNTVIVVKQEPIIVTATGYAAMMTSKRLTQSQARIMTMRSSMLDAYRNLSERVYGLKIDGSSSLSNMVMQNDELRTYVDAYLVGAKVVSQREHEDGTFETVVEMALQENFRQCVSSNNVQADPNCKVQSGSRAINVQNATPTTNFYSIE
;
A
#
# COMPACT_ATOMS: atom_id res chain seq x y z
N MET A 1 -55.47 -19.83 -42.45
CA MET A 1 -54.69 -20.64 -43.40
C MET A 1 -54.17 -19.73 -44.50
N THR A 2 -52.88 -19.87 -44.84
CA THR A 2 -52.19 -19.50 -46.11
C THR A 2 -52.09 -18.03 -46.57
N ARG A 3 -50.91 -17.41 -46.29
CA ARG A 3 -49.89 -16.69 -47.15
C ARG A 3 -50.34 -15.92 -48.43
N PRO A 4 -49.48 -15.12 -49.10
CA PRO A 4 -48.36 -14.20 -48.71
C PRO A 4 -48.38 -12.85 -49.51
N PHE A 5 -47.51 -11.87 -49.20
CA PHE A 5 -46.73 -11.16 -50.23
C PHE A 5 -45.59 -10.31 -49.65
N ASN A 6 -44.40 -10.48 -50.22
CA ASN A 6 -43.15 -9.75 -49.95
C ASN A 6 -43.00 -8.60 -50.95
N ILE A 7 -42.26 -7.54 -50.55
CA ILE A 7 -41.14 -6.87 -51.26
C ILE A 7 -40.98 -5.44 -50.69
N LEU A 8 -39.83 -5.14 -50.08
CA LEU A 8 -38.99 -3.94 -50.34
C LEU A 8 -37.72 -4.00 -49.45
N LEU A 9 -36.56 -4.33 -50.03
CA LEU A 9 -35.43 -3.43 -50.36
C LEU A 9 -34.47 -3.06 -49.21
N ILE A 10 -33.25 -3.62 -49.32
CA ILE A 10 -31.93 -2.98 -49.27
C ILE A 10 -31.50 -2.24 -47.99
N ALA A 11 -30.45 -2.77 -47.34
CA ALA A 11 -29.16 -2.09 -47.21
C ALA A 11 -28.10 -3.03 -46.63
N ILE A 12 -27.19 -3.49 -47.48
CA ILE A 12 -25.98 -4.21 -47.11
C ILE A 12 -24.97 -3.15 -46.63
N GLY A 13 -24.75 -3.08 -45.31
CA GLY A 13 -23.70 -2.26 -44.72
C GLY A 13 -22.33 -2.91 -44.90
N ALA A 14 -21.69 -2.67 -46.04
CA ALA A 14 -20.29 -2.98 -46.24
C ALA A 14 -19.44 -1.92 -45.52
N ILE A 15 -18.97 -2.24 -44.31
CA ILE A 15 -17.94 -1.43 -43.65
C ILE A 15 -16.61 -1.79 -44.33
N THR A 16 -16.20 -0.94 -45.26
CA THR A 16 -14.87 -0.95 -45.85
C THR A 16 -13.86 -0.62 -44.76
N LEU A 17 -13.06 -1.62 -44.38
CA LEU A 17 -11.89 -1.45 -43.54
C LEU A 17 -10.82 -0.73 -44.36
N ALA A 18 -10.83 0.61 -44.34
CA ALA A 18 -9.77 1.42 -44.90
C ALA A 18 -8.51 1.24 -44.03
N GLY A 19 -7.62 0.35 -44.47
CA GLY A 19 -6.24 0.30 -43.97
C GLY A 19 -5.51 1.57 -44.38
N CYS A 20 -5.03 2.34 -43.41
CA CYS A 20 -4.04 3.38 -43.67
C CYS A 20 -2.67 2.71 -43.83
N GLN A 21 -2.25 2.52 -45.08
CA GLN A 21 -0.85 2.30 -45.44
C GLN A 21 -0.35 3.59 -46.08
N ASN A 22 0.41 4.41 -45.35
CA ASN A 22 1.33 5.36 -45.97
C ASN A 22 2.42 5.79 -44.99
N LEU A 23 3.59 5.16 -45.10
CA LEU A 23 4.86 5.62 -44.54
C LEU A 23 5.56 6.46 -45.60
N ASN A 24 5.23 7.74 -45.66
CA ASN A 24 6.11 8.78 -46.20
C ASN A 24 5.71 10.13 -45.60
N GLN A 25 6.09 10.33 -44.34
CA GLN A 25 6.08 11.64 -43.71
C GLN A 25 7.52 12.16 -43.68
N GLN A 26 7.77 13.20 -44.46
CA GLN A 26 8.96 14.04 -44.34
C GLN A 26 8.66 15.16 -43.35
N SER A 27 9.60 15.43 -42.44
CA SER A 27 9.55 16.62 -41.58
C SER A 27 9.56 17.90 -42.45
N ALA A 28 9.01 19.01 -41.93
CA ALA A 28 8.98 20.32 -42.60
C ALA A 28 10.36 20.87 -43.01
N THR A 29 11.45 20.21 -42.60
CA THR A 29 12.85 20.54 -42.95
C THR A 29 13.53 19.49 -43.85
N GLY A 30 12.81 18.50 -44.39
CA GLY A 30 13.32 17.61 -45.43
C GLY A 30 14.33 16.53 -45.00
N GLN A 31 14.37 16.11 -43.72
CA GLN A 31 15.23 15.00 -43.28
C GLN A 31 14.46 13.70 -42.97
N PRO A 32 15.00 12.52 -43.37
CA PRO A 32 14.39 11.21 -43.12
C PRO A 32 14.58 10.77 -41.66
N CYS A 33 13.50 10.28 -41.04
CA CYS A 33 13.49 9.81 -39.65
C CYS A 33 13.82 8.30 -39.60
N THR A 34 14.78 7.88 -38.76
CA THR A 34 15.25 6.47 -38.67
C THR A 34 14.78 5.72 -37.42
N THR A 35 13.77 6.21 -36.69
CA THR A 35 13.30 5.59 -35.44
C THR A 35 11.79 5.48 -35.38
N VAL A 36 11.31 4.35 -34.83
CA VAL A 36 9.91 3.87 -34.91
C VAL A 36 8.96 4.53 -33.88
N ALA A 37 9.12 5.82 -33.60
CA ALA A 37 8.23 6.56 -32.70
C ALA A 37 7.64 7.81 -33.41
N PRO A 38 6.37 8.17 -33.17
CA PRO A 38 5.74 9.30 -33.85
C PRO A 38 6.33 10.65 -33.42
N CYS A 39 6.80 11.42 -34.38
CA CYS A 39 7.38 12.76 -34.20
C CYS A 39 6.29 13.78 -33.89
N ASN A 40 5.91 13.94 -32.62
CA ASN A 40 5.08 15.07 -32.22
C ASN A 40 6.00 16.27 -31.92
N GLY A 41 5.93 17.30 -32.76
CA GLY A 41 6.90 18.40 -32.88
C GLY A 41 6.97 19.37 -31.69
N ASN A 42 7.37 18.88 -30.52
CA ASN A 42 7.66 19.76 -29.39
C ASN A 42 9.02 20.44 -29.58
N VAL A 43 8.95 21.70 -30.03
CA VAL A 43 10.03 22.68 -29.93
C VAL A 43 10.27 23.00 -28.45
N VAL A 44 11.46 22.67 -27.95
CA VAL A 44 11.92 23.14 -26.64
C VAL A 44 12.35 24.60 -26.82
N GLY A 45 11.45 25.52 -26.48
CA GLY A 45 11.68 26.96 -26.50
C GLY A 45 10.57 27.67 -25.74
N SER A 46 10.84 27.97 -24.47
CA SER A 46 9.98 28.73 -23.54
C SER A 46 9.63 30.14 -24.11
N PRO A 47 8.56 30.83 -23.64
CA PRO A 47 8.60 31.45 -22.30
C PRO A 47 7.26 31.55 -21.53
N SER A 48 7.39 31.86 -20.23
CA SER A 48 6.41 32.39 -19.26
C SER A 48 5.61 31.40 -18.38
N SER A 49 6.27 30.89 -17.33
CA SER A 49 5.68 30.75 -15.99
C SER A 49 6.80 30.75 -14.93
N PRO A 50 6.62 31.38 -13.75
CA PRO A 50 7.73 31.75 -12.87
C PRO A 50 8.15 30.55 -12.00
N TYR A 51 9.02 29.73 -12.55
CA TYR A 51 9.99 29.00 -11.74
C TYR A 51 11.34 29.67 -11.96
N THR A 52 11.79 30.46 -10.99
CA THR A 52 13.18 30.92 -10.92
C THR A 52 14.07 29.71 -10.70
N GLN A 53 14.49 29.06 -11.77
CA GLN A 53 15.66 28.19 -11.80
C GLN A 53 16.87 29.05 -12.16
N THR A 54 17.46 29.66 -11.14
CA THR A 54 18.80 30.24 -11.26
C THR A 54 19.84 29.19 -10.94
N GLY A 55 20.54 28.74 -11.98
CA GLY A 55 21.98 28.56 -11.95
C GLY A 55 22.52 27.15 -11.74
N SER A 56 23.23 26.67 -12.77
CA SER A 56 24.50 25.90 -12.75
C SER A 56 24.61 24.64 -11.87
N PRO A 57 25.19 23.52 -12.37
CA PRO A 57 25.55 22.40 -11.52
C PRO A 57 26.73 22.80 -10.61
N ASN A 58 26.43 23.46 -9.50
CA ASN A 58 27.36 23.54 -8.38
C ASN A 58 27.30 22.20 -7.66
N THR A 59 28.40 21.45 -7.75
CA THR A 59 28.73 20.36 -6.84
C THR A 59 28.59 20.86 -5.41
N ASN A 60 27.98 20.05 -4.53
CA ASN A 60 27.67 20.31 -3.11
C ASN A 60 26.25 20.80 -2.78
N ASN A 61 25.21 20.19 -3.36
CA ASN A 61 23.90 20.17 -2.72
C ASN A 61 23.83 18.97 -1.75
N THR A 62 24.46 19.11 -0.58
CA THR A 62 24.29 18.15 0.52
C THR A 62 22.95 18.41 1.18
N VAL A 63 21.90 17.71 0.72
CA VAL A 63 20.63 17.67 1.44
C VAL A 63 20.88 17.00 2.78
N ILE A 64 20.88 17.78 3.86
CA ILE A 64 20.94 17.26 5.22
C ILE A 64 19.60 16.55 5.47
N VAL A 65 19.54 15.24 5.25
CA VAL A 65 18.39 14.42 5.64
C VAL A 65 18.45 14.25 7.15
N VAL A 66 17.75 15.13 7.87
CA VAL A 66 17.56 14.96 9.32
C VAL A 66 16.70 13.72 9.51
N LYS A 67 17.32 12.59 9.79
CA LYS A 67 16.62 11.33 10.09
C LYS A 67 15.84 11.54 11.38
N GLN A 68 14.53 11.64 11.25
CA GLN A 68 13.66 11.80 12.41
C GLN A 68 13.62 10.49 13.21
N GLU A 69 13.65 10.59 14.53
CA GLU A 69 13.55 9.41 15.39
C GLU A 69 12.16 8.78 15.25
N PRO A 70 12.08 7.44 15.21
CA PRO A 70 10.79 6.76 15.09
C PRO A 70 9.95 7.00 16.33
N ILE A 71 8.65 7.24 16.14
CA ILE A 71 7.73 7.39 17.26
C ILE A 71 7.35 5.99 17.73
N ILE A 72 7.67 5.68 18.98
CA ILE A 72 7.35 4.39 19.59
C ILE A 72 5.99 4.50 20.28
N VAL A 73 5.04 3.66 19.86
CA VAL A 73 3.73 3.55 20.49
C VAL A 73 3.68 2.23 21.23
N THR A 74 3.44 2.30 22.54
CA THR A 74 3.28 1.14 23.41
C THR A 74 1.86 1.05 23.92
N ALA A 75 1.41 -0.18 24.16
CA ALA A 75 0.15 -0.46 24.83
C ALA A 75 0.28 -1.72 25.68
N THR A 76 -0.51 -1.76 26.76
CA THR A 76 -0.56 -2.89 27.68
C THR A 76 -1.95 -3.48 27.66
N GLY A 77 -2.06 -4.80 27.74
CA GLY A 77 -3.30 -5.53 27.88
C GLY A 77 -3.25 -6.51 29.03
N TYR A 78 -4.42 -6.78 29.60
CA TYR A 78 -4.59 -7.63 30.77
C TYR A 78 -5.62 -8.72 30.51
N ALA A 79 -5.43 -9.89 31.11
CA ALA A 79 -6.46 -10.92 31.16
C ALA A 79 -6.40 -11.69 32.47
N ALA A 80 -7.59 -11.97 33.03
CA ALA A 80 -7.74 -12.80 34.21
C ALA A 80 -7.68 -14.28 33.88
N MET A 81 -7.16 -15.08 34.82
CA MET A 81 -7.05 -16.53 34.68
C MET A 81 -8.39 -17.15 34.30
N MET A 82 -8.42 -17.85 33.16
CA MET A 82 -9.61 -18.55 32.68
C MET A 82 -9.86 -19.82 33.50
N THR A 83 -10.72 -19.74 34.52
CA THR A 83 -11.10 -20.91 35.31
C THR A 83 -12.30 -21.61 34.69
N SER A 84 -12.10 -22.82 34.15
CA SER A 84 -13.19 -23.66 33.63
C SER A 84 -12.96 -25.12 34.01
N LYS A 85 -14.02 -25.83 34.43
CA LYS A 85 -13.97 -27.27 34.74
C LYS A 85 -13.56 -28.14 33.54
N ARG A 86 -13.58 -27.59 32.32
CA ARG A 86 -13.23 -28.28 31.07
C ARG A 86 -11.80 -28.03 30.62
N LEU A 87 -11.07 -27.11 31.26
CA LEU A 87 -9.70 -26.75 30.90
C LEU A 87 -8.73 -27.27 31.96
N THR A 88 -7.61 -27.84 31.53
CA THR A 88 -6.48 -28.09 32.43
C THR A 88 -5.84 -26.75 32.83
N GLN A 89 -5.10 -26.73 33.94
CA GLN A 89 -4.40 -25.52 34.38
C GLN A 89 -3.48 -24.94 33.29
N SER A 90 -2.75 -25.80 32.59
CA SER A 90 -1.88 -25.40 31.46
C SER A 90 -2.68 -24.81 30.31
N GLN A 91 -3.84 -25.38 29.97
CA GLN A 91 -4.72 -24.84 28.93
C GLN A 91 -5.29 -23.48 29.33
N ALA A 92 -5.78 -23.34 30.57
CA ALA A 92 -6.27 -22.09 31.13
C ALA A 92 -5.21 -20.98 31.06
N ARG A 93 -3.97 -21.32 31.41
CA ARG A 93 -2.83 -20.38 31.37
C ARG A 93 -2.51 -19.91 29.96
N ILE A 94 -2.42 -20.83 28.98
CA ILE A 94 -2.19 -20.49 27.57
C ILE A 94 -3.33 -19.61 27.01
N MET A 95 -4.58 -19.95 27.35
CA MET A 95 -5.72 -19.15 26.91
C MET A 95 -5.69 -17.74 27.51
N THR A 96 -5.37 -17.62 28.79
CA THR A 96 -5.25 -16.32 29.48
C THR A 96 -4.14 -15.46 28.89
N MET A 97 -2.96 -16.04 28.65
CA MET A 97 -1.83 -15.38 27.97
C MET A 97 -2.23 -14.86 26.57
N ARG A 98 -2.99 -15.65 25.80
CA ARG A 98 -3.49 -15.21 24.49
C ARG A 98 -4.55 -14.12 24.62
N SER A 99 -5.42 -14.19 25.61
CA SER A 99 -6.41 -13.16 25.89
C SER A 99 -5.76 -11.83 26.26
N SER A 100 -4.71 -11.82 27.08
CA SER A 100 -3.99 -10.59 27.43
C SER A 100 -3.27 -9.99 26.22
N MET A 101 -2.72 -10.84 25.35
CA MET A 101 -2.14 -10.40 24.08
C MET A 101 -3.19 -9.73 23.19
N LEU A 102 -4.36 -10.36 22.98
CA LEU A 102 -5.44 -9.76 22.17
C LEU A 102 -5.91 -8.42 22.73
N ASP A 103 -6.05 -8.30 24.05
CA ASP A 103 -6.37 -7.02 24.72
C ASP A 103 -5.29 -5.96 24.47
N ALA A 104 -4.00 -6.35 24.53
CA ALA A 104 -2.90 -5.43 24.27
C ALA A 104 -2.90 -4.90 22.83
N TYR A 105 -3.15 -5.76 21.83
CA TYR A 105 -3.30 -5.34 20.44
C TYR A 105 -4.53 -4.45 20.22
N ARG A 106 -5.63 -4.71 20.92
CA ARG A 106 -6.82 -3.85 20.90
C ARG A 106 -6.47 -2.46 21.42
N ASN A 107 -5.85 -2.37 22.60
CA ASN A 107 -5.45 -1.09 23.20
C ASN A 107 -4.44 -0.35 22.31
N LEU A 108 -3.53 -1.08 21.65
CA LEU A 108 -2.61 -0.50 20.68
C LEU A 108 -3.36 0.10 19.48
N SER A 109 -4.33 -0.62 18.93
CA SER A 109 -5.12 -0.16 17.79
C SER A 109 -5.89 1.12 18.12
N GLU A 110 -6.50 1.20 19.30
CA GLU A 110 -7.21 2.38 19.76
C GLU A 110 -6.25 3.56 19.92
N ARG A 111 -5.06 3.31 20.47
CA ARG A 111 -4.02 4.34 20.62
C ARG A 111 -3.55 4.89 19.28
N VAL A 112 -3.37 4.02 18.28
CA VAL A 112 -2.92 4.37 16.93
C VAL A 112 -3.97 5.15 16.18
N TYR A 113 -5.20 4.64 16.12
CA TYR A 113 -6.30 5.34 15.43
C TYR A 113 -6.65 6.68 16.09
N GLY A 114 -6.40 6.82 17.41
CA GLY A 114 -6.53 8.08 18.14
C GLY A 114 -5.39 9.09 17.95
N LEU A 115 -4.34 8.76 17.19
CA LEU A 115 -3.22 9.69 16.97
C LEU A 115 -3.70 10.92 16.17
N LYS A 116 -3.29 12.10 16.64
CA LYS A 116 -3.47 13.36 15.92
C LYS A 116 -2.21 13.63 15.10
N ILE A 117 -2.39 13.74 13.79
CA ILE A 117 -1.28 13.88 12.84
C ILE A 117 -1.03 15.36 12.56
N ASP A 118 -2.12 16.10 12.36
CA ASP A 118 -2.14 17.55 12.21
C ASP A 118 -3.19 18.13 13.18
N GLY A 119 -3.05 19.38 13.60
CA GLY A 119 -3.78 19.99 14.72
C GLY A 119 -5.32 19.92 14.61
N SER A 120 -5.87 19.64 13.42
CA SER A 120 -7.30 19.54 13.14
C SER A 120 -7.80 18.13 12.80
N SER A 121 -6.93 17.17 12.43
CA SER A 121 -7.33 15.86 11.91
C SER A 121 -6.72 14.69 12.68
N SER A 122 -7.57 13.75 13.13
CA SER A 122 -7.14 12.48 13.70
C SER A 122 -6.93 11.43 12.62
N LEU A 123 -6.03 10.47 12.87
CA LEU A 123 -5.78 9.34 11.98
C LEU A 123 -7.07 8.57 11.67
N SER A 124 -7.94 8.39 12.68
CA SER A 124 -9.26 7.79 12.52
C SER A 124 -10.08 8.44 11.39
N ASN A 125 -10.06 9.77 11.25
CA ASN A 125 -10.86 10.45 10.23
C ASN A 125 -10.26 10.31 8.84
N MET A 126 -8.93 10.17 8.75
CA MET A 126 -8.22 10.01 7.49
C MET A 126 -8.43 8.61 6.91
N VAL A 127 -8.36 7.57 7.74
CA VAL A 127 -8.59 6.18 7.30
C VAL A 127 -10.03 5.91 6.89
N MET A 128 -11.00 6.71 7.37
CA MET A 128 -12.40 6.62 6.93
C MET A 128 -12.61 7.19 5.52
N GLN A 129 -11.73 8.08 5.08
CA GLN A 129 -11.80 8.69 3.74
C GLN A 129 -10.95 7.94 2.71
N ASN A 130 -10.01 7.10 3.15
CA ASN A 130 -9.06 6.43 2.28
C ASN A 130 -8.81 4.96 2.70
N ASP A 131 -9.32 4.02 1.90
CA ASP A 131 -9.16 2.58 2.14
C ASP A 131 -7.72 2.08 1.97
N GLU A 132 -6.90 2.72 1.10
CA GLU A 132 -5.47 2.39 0.98
C GLU A 132 -4.73 2.75 2.27
N LEU A 133 -5.02 3.92 2.85
CA LEU A 133 -4.46 4.35 4.13
C LEU A 133 -4.87 3.40 5.26
N ARG A 134 -6.14 2.99 5.28
CA ARG A 134 -6.63 2.00 6.25
C ARG A 134 -5.84 0.70 6.15
N THR A 135 -5.70 0.15 4.94
CA THR A 135 -4.94 -1.08 4.69
C THR A 135 -3.48 -0.93 5.13
N TYR A 136 -2.89 0.24 4.89
CA TYR A 136 -1.53 0.56 5.32
C TYR A 136 -1.36 0.59 6.84
N VAL A 137 -2.26 1.28 7.56
CA VAL A 137 -2.26 1.32 9.02
C VAL A 137 -2.49 -0.07 9.61
N ASP A 138 -3.43 -0.84 9.05
CA ASP A 138 -3.71 -2.22 9.50
C ASP A 138 -2.49 -3.13 9.33
N ALA A 139 -1.73 -3.00 8.24
CA ALA A 139 -0.49 -3.76 8.04
C ALA A 139 0.57 -3.42 9.10
N TYR A 140 0.68 -2.15 9.50
CA TYR A 140 1.57 -1.72 10.59
C TYR A 140 1.14 -2.27 11.96
N LEU A 141 -0.17 -2.32 12.24
CA LEU A 141 -0.70 -2.87 13.49
C LEU A 141 -0.40 -4.36 13.64
N VAL A 142 -0.53 -5.13 12.56
CA VAL A 142 -0.18 -6.57 12.55
C VAL A 142 1.32 -6.79 12.81
N GLY A 143 2.16 -5.85 12.37
CA GLY A 143 3.62 -5.88 12.59
C GLY A 143 4.09 -5.49 14.00
N ALA A 144 3.19 -5.17 14.94
CA ALA A 144 3.59 -4.78 16.29
C ALA A 144 4.23 -5.95 17.05
N LYS A 145 5.30 -5.67 17.79
CA LYS A 145 6.07 -6.65 18.56
C LYS A 145 5.56 -6.76 19.99
N VAL A 146 5.60 -7.97 20.53
CA VAL A 146 5.46 -8.20 21.97
C VAL A 146 6.79 -7.87 22.64
N VAL A 147 6.79 -6.95 23.59
CA VAL A 147 8.00 -6.55 24.33
C VAL A 147 8.12 -7.30 25.65
N SER A 148 6.99 -7.56 26.32
CA SER A 148 6.96 -8.24 27.61
C SER A 148 5.67 -9.01 27.78
N GLN A 149 5.75 -10.18 28.42
CA GLN A 149 4.61 -10.94 28.90
C GLN A 149 4.93 -11.50 30.27
N ARG A 150 4.08 -11.22 31.27
CA ARG A 150 4.28 -11.66 32.66
C ARG A 150 2.97 -12.13 33.27
N GLU A 151 3.07 -13.12 34.15
CA GLU A 151 1.97 -13.55 35.01
C GLU A 151 2.13 -12.87 36.38
N HIS A 152 1.02 -12.39 36.94
CA HIS A 152 0.95 -11.82 38.28
C HIS A 152 0.56 -12.88 39.31
N GLU A 153 0.68 -12.56 40.60
CA GLU A 153 0.40 -13.49 41.71
C GLU A 153 -1.04 -13.99 41.74
N ASP A 154 -1.98 -13.22 41.21
CA ASP A 154 -3.40 -13.55 41.08
C ASP A 154 -3.72 -14.44 39.85
N GLY A 155 -2.71 -14.81 39.06
CA GLY A 155 -2.84 -15.57 37.82
C GLY A 155 -3.30 -14.72 36.63
N THR A 156 -3.39 -13.39 36.77
CA THR A 156 -3.62 -12.51 35.63
C THR A 156 -2.37 -12.44 34.76
N PHE A 157 -2.55 -12.30 33.45
CA PHE A 157 -1.46 -12.03 32.52
C PHE A 157 -1.48 -10.57 32.11
N GLU A 158 -0.28 -9.98 32.07
CA GLU A 158 -0.03 -8.68 31.48
C GLU A 158 0.87 -8.85 30.25
N THR A 159 0.42 -8.32 29.12
CA THR A 159 1.18 -8.28 27.87
C THR A 159 1.40 -6.84 27.45
N VAL A 160 2.66 -6.49 27.16
CA VAL A 160 3.04 -5.19 26.60
C VAL A 160 3.44 -5.37 25.15
N VAL A 161 2.78 -4.63 24.26
CA VAL A 161 3.08 -4.57 22.84
C VAL A 161 3.62 -3.19 22.47
N GLU A 162 4.46 -3.17 21.44
CA GLU A 162 5.08 -1.96 20.92
C GLU A 162 5.06 -1.98 19.40
N MET A 163 4.84 -0.81 18.81
CA MET A 163 5.10 -0.57 17.40
C MET A 163 5.95 0.68 17.22
N ALA A 164 6.83 0.65 16.23
CA ALA A 164 7.64 1.79 15.83
C ALA A 164 7.04 2.41 14.55
N LEU A 165 6.56 3.64 14.67
CA LEU A 165 6.15 4.45 13.53
C LEU A 165 7.39 5.05 12.89
N GLN A 166 7.75 4.50 11.74
CA GLN A 166 8.88 4.94 10.93
C GLN A 166 8.54 6.24 10.18
N GLU A 167 9.56 6.88 9.63
CA GLU A 167 9.39 8.15 8.91
C GLU A 167 8.49 8.02 7.67
N ASN A 168 8.57 6.89 6.95
CA ASN A 168 7.69 6.62 5.80
C ASN A 168 6.20 6.59 6.19
N PHE A 169 5.88 6.12 7.39
CA PHE A 169 4.51 6.14 7.91
C PHE A 169 4.03 7.58 8.08
N ARG A 170 4.87 8.46 8.63
CA ARG A 170 4.53 9.87 8.82
C ARG A 170 4.34 10.60 7.49
N GLN A 171 5.24 10.36 6.53
CA GLN A 171 5.11 10.89 5.18
C GLN A 171 3.79 10.47 4.55
N CYS A 172 3.48 9.18 4.63
CA CYS A 172 2.25 8.64 4.05
C CYS A 172 0.99 9.28 4.65
N VAL A 173 0.92 9.33 5.98
CA VAL A 173 -0.24 9.88 6.70
C VAL A 173 -0.32 11.40 6.57
N SER A 174 0.80 12.11 6.36
CA SER A 174 0.77 13.56 6.10
C SER A 174 0.41 13.94 4.66
N SER A 175 0.42 12.97 3.74
CA SER A 175 0.21 13.24 2.32
C SER A 175 -1.27 13.37 1.98
N ASN A 176 -1.62 14.38 1.18
CA ASN A 176 -2.99 14.54 0.65
C ASN A 176 -3.33 13.55 -0.48
N ASN A 177 -2.33 12.83 -1.02
CA ASN A 177 -2.48 11.93 -2.16
C ASN A 177 -1.87 10.54 -1.86
N VAL A 178 -2.36 9.90 -0.80
CA VAL A 178 -1.95 8.54 -0.37
C VAL A 178 -1.95 7.53 -1.52
N GLN A 179 -2.90 7.67 -2.46
CA GLN A 179 -3.07 6.74 -3.58
C GLN A 179 -1.94 6.80 -4.63
N ALA A 180 -1.32 7.97 -4.79
CA ALA A 180 -0.26 8.20 -5.75
C ALA A 180 1.14 7.93 -5.17
N ASP A 181 1.27 7.87 -3.84
CA ASP A 181 2.57 7.68 -3.19
C ASP A 181 2.94 6.18 -3.15
N PRO A 182 4.03 5.76 -3.83
CA PRO A 182 4.49 4.37 -3.75
C PRO A 182 4.93 3.95 -2.34
N ASN A 183 5.26 4.89 -1.45
CA ASN A 183 5.65 4.62 -0.06
C ASN A 183 4.46 4.30 0.85
N CYS A 184 3.24 4.66 0.43
CA CYS A 184 1.98 4.37 1.12
C CYS A 184 1.39 3.00 0.77
N LYS A 185 1.97 2.29 -0.18
CA LYS A 185 1.43 1.00 -0.63
C LYS A 185 2.02 -0.12 0.22
N VAL A 186 1.15 -0.87 0.88
CA VAL A 186 1.53 -2.16 1.47
C VAL A 186 1.89 -3.07 0.31
N GLN A 187 3.20 -3.33 0.11
CA GLN A 187 3.61 -4.35 -0.84
C GLN A 187 3.21 -5.70 -0.26
N SER A 188 2.00 -6.16 -0.59
CA SER A 188 1.60 -7.55 -0.41
C SER A 188 2.67 -8.42 -1.06
N GLY A 189 3.33 -9.25 -0.26
CA GLY A 189 4.50 -10.04 -0.63
C GLY A 189 4.26 -11.13 -1.67
N SER A 190 3.32 -10.97 -2.60
CA SER A 190 3.29 -11.72 -3.85
C SER A 190 4.42 -11.21 -4.74
N ARG A 191 5.64 -11.68 -4.48
CA ARG A 191 6.67 -11.71 -5.51
C ARG A 191 6.09 -12.54 -6.66
N ALA A 192 5.91 -11.92 -7.83
CA ALA A 192 5.68 -12.66 -9.06
C ALA A 192 6.95 -13.48 -9.34
N ILE A 193 7.01 -14.71 -8.84
CA ILE A 193 8.05 -15.64 -9.23
C ILE A 193 7.70 -16.06 -10.66
N ASN A 194 8.59 -15.78 -11.60
CA ASN A 194 8.50 -16.37 -12.92
C ASN A 194 8.73 -17.89 -12.75
N VAL A 195 7.63 -18.66 -12.78
CA VAL A 195 7.59 -20.11 -12.60
C VAL A 195 8.43 -20.85 -13.65
N GLN A 196 8.82 -20.19 -14.75
CA GLN A 196 9.62 -20.81 -15.82
C GLN A 196 11.09 -21.03 -15.39
N ASN A 197 11.58 -20.32 -14.37
CA ASN A 197 12.95 -20.43 -13.86
C ASN A 197 13.05 -20.84 -12.37
N ALA A 198 11.93 -21.16 -11.72
CA ALA A 198 11.94 -21.58 -10.33
C ALA A 198 12.26 -23.08 -10.22
N THR A 199 13.46 -23.42 -9.74
CA THR A 199 13.75 -24.80 -9.33
C THR A 199 12.87 -25.12 -8.12
N PRO A 200 12.04 -26.19 -8.15
CA PRO A 200 11.17 -26.53 -7.04
C PRO A 200 12.03 -26.98 -5.85
N THR A 201 12.16 -26.13 -4.83
CA THR A 201 12.70 -26.57 -3.55
C THR A 201 11.64 -27.44 -2.89
N THR A 202 11.89 -28.74 -2.89
CA THR A 202 11.12 -29.68 -2.10
C THR A 202 11.33 -29.37 -0.61
N ASN A 203 10.24 -29.49 0.14
CA ASN A 203 10.15 -29.57 1.59
C ASN A 203 9.95 -28.24 2.32
N PHE A 204 8.70 -28.01 2.76
CA PHE A 204 8.42 -27.13 3.89
C PHE A 204 7.67 -27.83 5.04
N TYR A 205 7.26 -29.09 4.93
CA TYR A 205 6.69 -29.83 6.07
C TYR A 205 6.85 -31.34 5.90
N SER A 206 7.78 -31.92 6.64
CA SER A 206 7.70 -33.32 7.09
C SER A 206 7.87 -33.26 8.59
N ILE A 207 6.83 -33.65 9.33
CA ILE A 207 6.90 -33.88 10.77
C ILE A 207 7.35 -35.34 10.91
N GLU A 208 8.51 -35.58 11.52
CA GLU A 208 8.91 -36.91 11.98
C GLU A 208 8.18 -37.28 13.28
#